data_AF-A0A527ZBJ9-F1
#
_entry.id   AF-A0A527ZBJ9-F1
#
_cell.length_a   1.000
_cell.length_b   1.000
_cell.length_c   1.000
_cell.angle_alpha   90.00
_cell.angle_beta   90.00
_cell.angle_gamma   90.00
#
_symmetry.space_group_name_H-M   'P 1'
#
loop_
_entity.id
_entity.type
_entity.pdbx_description
1 polymer ?
#
loop_
_entity_poly.entity_id
_entity_poly.type
_entity_poly.pdbx_seq_one_letter_code
_entity_poly.pdbx_strand_id
1 'polypeptide(L)' 'RKCVHCGFCTATCPTYVTLGNELDSPRGRIYLIKDMLENGRPADKEIVTHIDRCLSCLACMTTCPSGVNY' A
#
# COMPACT_ATOMS: atom_id res chain seq x y z
N ARG A 1 -8.85 -9.87 -6.08
CA ARG A 1 -8.83 -10.47 -4.73
C ARG A 1 -7.69 -11.50 -4.62
N LYS A 2 -6.42 -11.04 -4.57
CA LYS A 2 -5.23 -11.92 -4.43
C LYS A 2 -4.59 -11.87 -3.04
N CYS A 3 -4.74 -10.76 -2.31
CA CYS A 3 -4.16 -10.59 -0.98
C CYS A 3 -4.80 -11.55 0.04
N VAL A 4 -3.98 -12.20 0.88
CA VAL A 4 -4.40 -13.10 1.96
C VAL A 4 -4.08 -12.56 3.36
N HIS A 5 -3.73 -11.28 3.49
CA HIS A 5 -3.43 -10.62 4.76
C HIS A 5 -2.26 -11.25 5.56
N CYS A 6 -1.27 -11.83 4.88
CA CYS A 6 -0.11 -12.47 5.52
C CYS A 6 0.93 -11.52 6.15
N GLY A 7 0.87 -10.21 5.87
CA GLY A 7 1.75 -9.21 6.50
C GLY A 7 3.18 -9.10 5.96
N PHE A 8 3.63 -9.95 5.04
CA PHE A 8 5.00 -9.86 4.48
C PHE A 8 5.30 -8.51 3.83
N CYS A 9 4.34 -7.94 3.09
CA CYS A 9 4.52 -6.63 2.46
C CYS A 9 4.64 -5.49 3.48
N THR A 10 3.98 -5.59 4.63
CA THR A 10 4.05 -4.55 5.67
C THR A 10 5.37 -4.67 6.44
N ALA A 11 5.81 -5.88 6.75
CA ALA A 11 7.09 -6.14 7.41
C ALA A 11 8.32 -5.65 6.62
N THR A 12 8.25 -5.62 5.29
CA THR A 12 9.37 -5.16 4.43
C THR A 12 9.28 -3.69 4.02
N CYS A 13 8.12 -3.04 4.20
CA CYS A 13 7.91 -1.68 3.69
C CYS A 13 8.56 -0.63 4.59
N PRO A 14 9.57 0.15 4.13
CA PRO A 14 10.31 1.08 4.98
C PRO A 14 9.45 2.16 5.63
N THR A 15 8.45 2.67 4.90
CA THR A 15 7.58 3.74 5.40
C THR A 15 6.60 3.24 6.44
N TYR A 16 6.04 2.04 6.25
CA TYR A 16 5.19 1.40 7.26
C TYR A 16 5.96 1.08 8.53
N VAL A 17 7.15 0.46 8.44
CA VAL A 17 7.92 0.11 9.64
C VAL A 17 8.40 1.34 10.42
N THR A 18 8.58 2.47 9.73
CA THR A 18 9.00 3.73 10.37
C THR A 18 7.82 4.48 10.98
N LEU A 19 6.69 4.57 10.27
CA LEU A 19 5.55 5.41 10.66
C LEU A 19 4.45 4.66 11.41
N GLY A 20 4.37 3.33 11.26
CA GLY A 20 3.35 2.48 11.88
C GLY A 20 1.92 2.68 11.37
N ASN A 21 1.71 3.55 10.37
CA ASN A 21 0.39 3.84 9.83
C ASN A 21 0.03 2.83 8.73
N GLU A 22 -1.08 2.10 8.90
CA GLU A 22 -1.53 1.12 7.92
C GLU A 22 -1.84 1.72 6.53
N LEU A 23 -2.27 2.97 6.45
CA LEU A 23 -2.48 3.67 5.18
C LEU A 23 -1.16 3.93 4.44
N ASP A 24 -0.04 3.98 5.17
CA ASP A 24 1.30 4.05 4.60
C ASP A 24 1.86 2.67 4.20
N SER A 25 1.16 1.57 4.51
CA SER A 25 1.54 0.22 4.11
C SER A 25 1.29 -0.04 2.61
N PRO A 26 2.01 -0.98 1.96
CA PRO A 26 1.76 -1.30 0.55
C PRO A 26 0.32 -1.75 0.32
N ARG A 27 -0.22 -2.54 1.26
CA ARG A 27 -1.61 -2.99 1.23
C ARG A 27 -2.58 -1.81 1.40
N GLY A 28 -2.34 -0.92 2.35
CA GLY A 28 -3.16 0.26 2.59
C GLY A 28 -3.25 1.13 1.34
N ARG A 29 -2.12 1.44 0.71
CA ARG A 29 -2.04 2.20 -0.55
C ARG A 29 -2.79 1.54 -1.69
N ILE A 30 -2.64 0.21 -1.88
CA ILE A 30 -3.39 -0.53 -2.90
C ILE A 30 -4.91 -0.37 -2.65
N TYR A 31 -5.36 -0.42 -1.40
CA TYR A 31 -6.78 -0.19 -1.10
C TYR A 31 -7.22 1.25 -1.35
N LEU A 32 -6.41 2.25 -1.03
CA LEU A 32 -6.71 3.65 -1.35
C LEU A 32 -6.85 3.84 -2.88
N ILE A 33 -5.88 3.34 -3.65
CA ILE A 33 -5.91 3.42 -5.12
C ILE A 33 -7.13 2.68 -5.68
N LYS A 34 -7.45 1.50 -5.13
CA LYS A 34 -8.61 0.71 -5.54
C LYS A 34 -9.92 1.45 -5.25
N ASP A 35 -10.06 2.06 -4.07
CA ASP A 35 -11.22 2.88 -3.70
C ASP A 35 -11.39 4.07 -4.65
N MET A 36 -10.29 4.77 -4.98
CA MET A 36 -10.31 5.86 -5.96
C MET A 36 -10.81 5.42 -7.33
N LEU A 37 -10.34 4.27 -7.82
CA LEU A 37 -10.67 3.78 -9.16
C LEU A 37 -12.08 3.15 -9.23
N GLU A 38 -12.50 2.42 -8.20
CA GLU A 38 -13.77 1.70 -8.20
C GLU A 38 -14.96 2.60 -7.81
N ASN A 39 -14.74 3.53 -6.88
CA ASN A 39 -15.81 4.39 -6.35
C ASN A 39 -15.72 5.84 -6.85
N GLY A 40 -14.77 6.15 -7.74
CA GLY A 40 -14.57 7.50 -8.27
C GLY A 40 -14.17 8.52 -7.21
N ARG A 41 -13.56 8.06 -6.11
CA ARG A 41 -13.14 8.94 -5.02
C ARG A 41 -11.93 9.77 -5.44
N PRO A 42 -11.97 11.11 -5.31
CA PRO A 42 -10.82 11.96 -5.62
C PRO A 42 -9.68 11.73 -4.63
N ALA A 43 -8.43 11.96 -5.08
CA ALA A 43 -7.27 11.98 -4.20
C ALA A 43 -7.29 13.25 -3.33
N ASP A 44 -7.94 13.17 -2.18
CA ASP A 44 -7.88 14.22 -1.16
C ASP A 44 -6.46 14.32 -0.55
N LYS A 45 -6.22 15.35 0.27
CA LYS A 45 -4.90 15.60 0.86
C LYS A 45 -4.40 14.43 1.73
N GLU A 46 -5.29 13.69 2.37
CA GLU A 46 -4.94 12.55 3.21
C GLU A 46 -4.46 11.39 2.34
N ILE A 47 -5.21 11.06 1.28
CA ILE A 47 -4.81 10.07 0.28
C ILE A 47 -3.45 10.42 -0.32
N VAL A 48 -3.29 11.66 -0.81
CA VAL A 48 -2.04 12.12 -1.43
C VAL A 48 -0.87 11.96 -0.46
N THR A 49 -1.04 12.36 0.81
CA THR A 49 0.00 12.20 1.84
C THR A 49 0.46 10.76 1.96
N HIS A 50 -0.49 9.82 1.99
CA HIS A 50 -0.17 8.41 2.06
C HIS A 50 0.56 8.00 0.79
N ILE A 51 -0.01 8.18 -0.39
CA ILE A 51 0.58 7.75 -1.68
C ILE A 51 1.99 8.32 -1.89
N ASP A 52 2.23 9.60 -1.64
CA ASP A 52 3.51 10.27 -1.89
C ASP A 52 4.64 9.81 -0.95
N ARG A 53 4.31 9.22 0.20
CA ARG A 53 5.31 8.58 1.07
C ARG A 53 5.87 7.29 0.48
N CYS A 54 5.36 6.79 -0.66
CA CYS A 54 5.91 5.59 -1.29
C CYS A 54 7.31 5.88 -1.83
N LEU A 55 8.31 5.11 -1.38
CA LEU A 55 9.68 5.24 -1.90
C LEU A 55 9.89 4.54 -3.26
N SER A 56 8.84 3.92 -3.81
CA SER A 56 8.92 3.15 -5.06
C SER A 56 10.01 2.07 -5.09
N CYS A 57 10.37 1.52 -3.92
CA CYS A 57 11.43 0.52 -3.78
C CYS A 57 11.03 -0.90 -4.23
N LEU A 58 9.73 -1.13 -4.48
CA LEU A 58 9.14 -2.39 -4.98
C LEU A 58 9.34 -3.64 -4.09
N ALA A 59 9.89 -3.50 -2.88
CA ALA A 59 10.09 -4.61 -1.94
C ALA A 59 8.80 -5.41 -1.65
N CYS A 60 7.66 -4.72 -1.64
CA CYS A 60 6.34 -5.31 -1.45
C CYS A 60 5.96 -6.34 -2.53
N MET A 61 6.37 -6.13 -3.78
CA MET A 61 6.06 -7.05 -4.88
C MET A 61 6.96 -8.29 -4.81
N THR A 62 8.26 -8.11 -4.55
CA THR A 62 9.21 -9.23 -4.44
C THR A 62 8.89 -10.16 -3.27
N THR A 63 8.43 -9.61 -2.14
CA THR A 63 8.13 -10.42 -0.95
C THR A 63 6.75 -11.07 -0.97
N CYS A 64 5.81 -10.60 -1.81
CA CYS A 64 4.42 -11.04 -1.71
C CYS A 64 4.26 -12.49 -2.18
N PRO A 65 3.94 -13.46 -1.30
CA PRO A 65 3.77 -14.86 -1.72
C PRO A 65 2.54 -15.06 -2.59
N SER A 66 1.55 -14.16 -2.51
CA SER A 66 0.33 -14.20 -3.30
C SER A 66 0.43 -13.47 -4.65
N GLY A 67 1.59 -12.88 -4.96
CA GLY A 67 1.81 -12.17 -6.23
C GLY A 67 0.83 -11.00 -6.44
N VAL A 68 0.61 -10.21 -5.38
CA VAL A 68 -0.14 -8.94 -5.47
C VAL A 68 0.80 -7.88 -6.04
N ASN A 69 0.38 -7.22 -7.12
CA ASN A 69 1.11 -6.10 -7.68
C ASN A 69 0.71 -4.81 -6.95
N TYR A 70 1.71 -3.95 -6.75
CA TYR A 70 1.49 -2.58 -6.32
C TYR A 70 0.97 -1.74 -7.50
#